data_AF-A0A8H6F290-F1
#
_entry.id   AF-A0A8H6F290-F1
#
_cell.length_a   1.000
_cell.length_b   1.000
_cell.length_c   1.000
_cell.angle_alpha   90.00
_cell.angle_beta   90.00
_cell.angle_gamma   90.00
#
_symmetry.space_group_name_H-M   'P 1'
#
loop_
_entity.id
_entity.type
_entity.pdbx_description
1 polymer ?
#
loop_
_entity_poly.entity_id
_entity_poly.type
_entity_poly.pdbx_seq_one_letter_code
_entity_poly.pdbx_strand_id
1 'polypeptide(L)'
;MSDLSIPIKRMKERYNSESLSFGSYRDGIDLCLVRESIEDEYSVLENQFHPGAVEFLKIMTKSKSYIFAEYACDFALKNYRELVTAIHKSIFLKLGYGLVR
;
A
#
# COMPACT_ATOMS: atom_id res chain seq x y z
N MET A 1 -7.07 -12.39 -25.86
CA MET A 1 -6.44 -11.17 -26.39
C MET A 1 -7.39 -10.02 -26.09
N SER A 2 -7.12 -9.24 -25.05
CA SER A 2 -7.83 -7.99 -24.78
C SER A 2 -6.93 -7.11 -23.92
N ASP A 3 -6.21 -6.26 -24.65
CA ASP A 3 -5.81 -4.90 -24.33
C ASP A 3 -4.90 -4.65 -23.12
N LEU A 4 -3.61 -4.86 -23.41
CA LEU A 4 -2.51 -4.12 -22.79
C LEU A 4 -2.63 -2.64 -23.19
N SER A 5 -2.91 -1.76 -22.24
CA SER A 5 -2.67 -0.32 -22.40
C SER A 5 -1.94 0.20 -21.16
N ILE A 6 -0.61 0.25 -21.26
CA ILE A 6 0.29 0.89 -20.29
C ILE A 6 0.60 2.29 -20.84
N PRO A 7 0.17 3.39 -20.18
CA PRO A 7 0.57 4.73 -20.57
C PRO A 7 2.05 5.00 -20.26
N ILE A 8 2.80 5.34 -21.30
CA ILE A 8 4.22 5.71 -21.26
C ILE A 8 4.38 7.14 -20.72
N LYS A 9 4.56 7.26 -19.42
CA LYS A 9 5.29 8.35 -18.75
C LYS A 9 5.68 7.81 -17.37
N ARG A 10 6.81 7.12 -17.20
CA ARG A 10 8.15 7.73 -17.04
C ARG A 10 8.10 9.18 -16.52
N MET A 11 7.31 9.41 -15.48
CA MET A 11 7.24 10.67 -14.74
C MET A 11 7.68 10.36 -13.31
N LYS A 12 9.00 10.45 -13.13
CA LYS A 12 9.77 10.36 -11.90
C LYS A 12 8.99 10.64 -10.60
N GLU A 13 9.32 9.90 -9.55
CA GLU A 13 9.39 10.39 -8.15
C GLU A 13 8.10 10.56 -7.32
N ARG A 14 6.91 10.21 -7.78
CA ARG A 14 5.73 10.24 -6.89
C ARG A 14 5.35 8.84 -6.42
N TYR A 15 5.69 8.54 -5.18
CA TYR A 15 4.83 7.72 -4.33
C TYR A 15 3.41 8.30 -4.41
N ASN A 16 2.59 7.77 -5.30
CA ASN A 16 1.15 7.97 -5.25
C ASN A 16 0.64 7.09 -4.11
N SER A 17 0.91 7.51 -2.88
CA SER A 17 -0.06 7.18 -1.85
C SER A 17 -1.28 8.03 -2.17
N GLU A 18 -2.43 7.39 -2.35
CA GLU A 18 -3.68 8.13 -2.32
C GLU A 18 -3.89 8.59 -0.88
N SER A 19 -3.54 9.84 -0.57
CA SER A 19 -3.96 10.48 0.66
C SER A 19 -5.42 10.87 0.51
N LEU A 20 -6.33 9.93 0.76
CA LEU A 20 -7.75 10.23 0.84
C LEU A 20 -8.02 10.88 2.19
N SER A 21 -8.25 12.18 2.19
CA SER A 21 -8.93 12.85 3.30
C SER A 21 -10.41 12.47 3.20
N PHE A 22 -10.83 11.48 4.00
CA PHE A 22 -12.24 11.17 4.15
C PHE A 22 -12.90 12.24 5.02
N GLY A 23 -13.43 13.29 4.40
CA GLY A 23 -14.53 14.04 5.01
C GLY A 23 -15.79 13.20 4.87
N SER A 24 -16.25 12.53 5.94
CA SER A 24 -17.48 11.73 5.90
C SER A 24 -18.41 12.04 7.06
N TYR A 25 -19.59 12.59 6.71
CA TYR A 25 -20.95 12.57 7.32
C TYR A 25 -21.16 12.71 8.83
N ARG A 26 -20.14 12.56 9.68
CA ARG A 26 -20.18 12.80 11.12
C ARG A 26 -19.18 13.89 11.44
N ASP A 27 -19.68 14.97 12.04
CA ASP A 27 -18.90 16.15 12.38
C ASP A 27 -17.67 15.80 13.23
N GLY A 28 -16.48 16.23 12.77
CA GLY A 28 -15.28 16.29 13.60
C GLY A 28 -14.26 15.14 13.50
N ILE A 29 -14.39 14.20 12.55
CA ILE A 29 -13.34 13.17 12.34
C ILE A 29 -12.31 13.69 11.34
N ASP A 30 -11.09 13.93 11.82
CA ASP A 30 -9.96 14.35 10.99
C ASP A 30 -8.94 13.22 10.83
N LEU A 31 -9.19 12.31 9.88
CA LEU A 31 -8.36 11.15 9.58
C LEU A 31 -7.77 11.25 8.17
N CYS A 32 -6.50 10.91 8.01
CA CYS A 32 -5.87 10.68 6.72
C CYS A 32 -5.39 9.24 6.61
N LEU A 33 -5.70 8.57 5.50
CA LEU A 33 -5.19 7.26 5.17
C LEU A 33 -4.14 7.39 4.08
N VAL A 34 -2.97 6.80 4.33
CA VAL A 34 -1.87 6.66 3.36
C VAL A 34 -1.77 5.18 3.06
N ARG A 35 -1.93 4.80 1.79
CA ARG A 35 -1.92 3.39 1.36
C ARG A 35 -0.79 3.11 0.38
N GLU A 36 -0.17 1.96 0.56
CA GLU A 36 0.83 1.40 -0.35
C GLU A 36 0.10 0.72 -1.53
N SER A 37 0.53 1.00 -2.76
CA SER A 37 -0.19 0.61 -3.98
C SER A 37 0.69 -0.09 -5.02
N ILE A 38 1.99 -0.26 -4.74
CA ILE A 38 2.98 -0.77 -5.70
C ILE A 38 3.22 -2.27 -5.48
N GLU A 39 3.27 -2.73 -4.23
CA GLU A 39 3.43 -4.14 -3.91
C GLU A 39 2.13 -4.69 -3.29
N ASP A 40 2.22 -5.82 -2.61
CA ASP A 40 1.12 -6.41 -1.86
C ASP A 40 -0.06 -6.87 -2.74
N GLU A 41 -1.29 -6.42 -2.45
CA GLU A 41 -2.51 -6.99 -3.01
C GLU A 41 -2.69 -6.63 -4.49
N TYR A 42 -1.98 -5.61 -4.97
CA TYR A 42 -2.07 -5.15 -6.35
C TYR A 42 -1.03 -5.77 -7.28
N SER A 43 -0.03 -6.46 -6.73
CA SER A 43 1.06 -7.09 -7.47
C SER A 43 1.15 -8.60 -7.20
N VAL A 44 -0.01 -9.24 -7.02
CA VAL A 44 -0.12 -10.66 -6.70
C VAL A 44 0.07 -11.50 -7.96
N LEU A 45 0.84 -12.57 -7.83
CA LEU A 45 0.89 -13.62 -8.84
C LEU A 45 -0.12 -14.70 -8.47
N GLU A 46 -1.06 -14.94 -9.38
CA GLU A 46 -2.08 -15.98 -9.24
C GLU A 46 -1.71 -17.17 -10.10
N ASN A 47 -1.80 -18.38 -9.53
CA ASN A 47 -1.56 -19.60 -10.28
C ASN A 47 -2.63 -20.64 -9.95
N GLN A 48 -3.14 -21.31 -10.98
CA GLN A 48 -4.08 -22.42 -10.83
C GLN A 48 -3.36 -23.72 -11.18
N PHE A 49 -2.83 -24.41 -10.18
CA PHE A 49 -2.10 -25.66 -10.38
C PHE A 49 -3.02 -26.86 -10.67
N HIS A 50 -4.25 -26.85 -10.16
CA HIS A 50 -5.26 -27.88 -10.40
C HIS A 50 -6.64 -27.22 -10.56
N PRO A 51 -7.56 -27.75 -11.39
CA PRO A 51 -8.92 -27.22 -11.48
C PRO A 51 -9.57 -27.08 -10.10
N GLY A 52 -9.94 -25.85 -9.73
CA GLY A 52 -10.52 -25.53 -8.42
C GLY A 52 -9.52 -25.24 -7.30
N ALA A 53 -8.21 -25.35 -7.52
CA ALA A 53 -7.17 -24.96 -6.56
C ALA A 53 -6.34 -23.79 -7.10
N VAL A 54 -6.42 -22.63 -6.43
CA VAL A 54 -5.71 -21.40 -6.81
C VAL A 54 -4.76 -21.00 -5.67
N GLU A 55 -3.53 -20.70 -6.02
CA GLU A 55 -2.53 -20.11 -5.13
C GLU A 55 -2.33 -18.63 -5.46
N PHE A 56 -2.03 -17.85 -4.42
CA PHE A 56 -1.71 -16.44 -4.51
C PHE A 56 -0.35 -16.23 -3.86
N LEU A 57 0.62 -15.74 -4.64
CA LEU A 57 1.92 -15.34 -4.15
C LEU A 57 1.96 -13.83 -3.97
N LYS A 58 2.08 -13.41 -2.73
CA LYS A 58 2.30 -12.02 -2.34
C LYS A 58 3.77 -11.77 -2.08
N ILE A 59 4.34 -10.76 -2.73
CA ILE A 59 5.72 -10.34 -2.55
C ILE A 59 5.73 -8.96 -1.89
N MET A 60 6.52 -8.82 -0.82
CA MET A 60 6.79 -7.55 -0.15
C MET A 60 8.29 -7.44 0.05
N THR A 61 8.84 -6.26 -0.20
CA THR A 61 10.28 -6.01 -0.07
C THR A 61 10.56 -4.95 0.98
N LYS A 62 11.62 -5.17 1.77
CA LYS A 62 12.05 -4.23 2.82
C LYS A 62 12.33 -2.83 2.26
N SER A 63 12.90 -2.74 1.06
CA SER A 63 13.23 -1.47 0.41
C SER A 63 11.97 -0.66 0.11
N LYS A 64 10.93 -1.27 -0.45
CA LYS A 64 9.67 -0.58 -0.75
C LYS A 64 8.88 -0.25 0.51
N SER A 65 8.86 -1.14 1.50
CA SER A 65 8.25 -0.84 2.81
C SER A 65 8.92 0.36 3.50
N TYR A 66 10.26 0.46 3.43
CA TYR A 66 10.99 1.58 4.02
C TYR A 66 10.64 2.92 3.35
N ILE A 67 10.67 2.97 2.01
CA ILE A 67 10.38 4.21 1.30
C ILE A 67 8.91 4.62 1.50
N PHE A 68 7.98 3.66 1.62
CA PHE A 68 6.59 3.94 1.99
C PHE A 68 6.47 4.56 3.40
N ALA A 69 7.19 4.01 4.38
CA ALA A 69 7.19 4.55 5.74
C ALA A 69 7.78 5.97 5.78
N GLU A 70 8.88 6.22 5.06
CA GLU A 70 9.48 7.55 4.94
C GLU A 70 8.50 8.56 4.33
N TYR A 71 7.82 8.16 3.25
CA TYR A 71 6.77 8.97 2.64
C TYR A 71 5.63 9.30 3.63
N ALA A 72 5.16 8.32 4.41
CA ALA A 72 4.07 8.52 5.35
C ALA A 72 4.44 9.49 6.48
N CYS A 73 5.67 9.37 7.00
CA CYS A 73 6.21 10.29 8.00
C CYS A 73 6.40 11.71 7.43
N ASP A 74 6.94 11.84 6.22
CA ASP A 74 7.08 13.13 5.54
C ASP A 74 5.74 13.81 5.28
N PHE A 75 4.74 13.02 4.88
CA PHE A 75 3.38 13.50 4.69
C PHE A 75 2.79 14.02 6.02
N ALA A 76 2.97 13.27 7.11
CA ALA A 76 2.50 13.69 8.43
C ALA A 76 3.13 15.02 8.88
N LEU A 77 4.45 15.16 8.73
CA LEU A 77 5.17 16.39 9.05
C LEU A 77 4.68 17.60 8.24
N LYS A 78 4.50 17.42 6.92
CA LYS A 78 4.02 18.50 6.02
C LYS A 78 2.57 18.92 6.31
N ASN A 79 1.77 18.03 6.90
CA ASN A 79 0.37 18.27 7.24
C ASN A 79 0.13 18.44 8.74
N TYR A 80 1.18 18.75 9.51
CA TYR A 80 1.12 19.02 10.95
C TYR A 80 0.41 17.92 11.76
N ARG A 81 0.68 16.65 11.43
CA ARG A 81 0.17 15.48 12.16
C ARG A 81 1.23 14.97 13.11
N GLU A 82 0.84 14.71 14.35
CA GLU A 82 1.74 14.25 15.42
C GLU A 82 1.89 12.73 15.49
N LEU A 83 0.95 11.98 14.90
CA LEU A 83 0.88 10.52 15.00
C LEU A 83 0.73 9.87 13.62
N VAL A 84 1.61 8.91 13.35
CA VAL A 84 1.49 7.95 12.24
C VAL A 84 1.29 6.57 12.85
N THR A 85 0.22 5.89 12.45
CA THR A 85 -0.08 4.52 12.91
C THR A 85 0.00 3.56 11.75
N ALA A 86 0.90 2.57 11.84
CA ALA A 86 0.95 1.48 10.87
C ALA A 86 -0.18 0.48 11.14
N ILE A 87 -0.97 0.17 10.12
CA ILE A 87 -2.04 -0.83 10.18
C ILE A 87 -1.59 -2.06 9.40
N HIS A 88 -1.58 -3.22 10.05
CA HIS A 88 -1.19 -4.49 9.44
C HIS A 88 -1.94 -5.68 10.06
N LYS A 89 -2.00 -6.82 9.36
CA LYS A 89 -2.63 -8.07 9.86
C LYS A 89 -1.57 -9.12 10.22
N SER A 90 -0.67 -8.79 11.16
CA SER A 90 0.58 -9.52 11.40
C SER A 90 0.51 -10.77 12.28
N ILE A 91 -0.66 -11.15 12.82
CA ILE A 91 -0.79 -12.33 13.72
C ILE A 91 -0.35 -13.64 13.04
N PHE A 92 -0.63 -13.81 11.75
CA PHE A 92 -0.27 -15.04 11.01
C PHE A 92 0.88 -14.83 10.01
N LEU A 93 1.00 -13.63 9.44
CA LEU A 93 2.00 -13.31 8.40
C LEU A 93 3.15 -12.48 8.99
N LYS A 94 3.90 -13.11 9.90
CA LYS A 94 4.95 -12.47 10.71
C LYS A 94 6.09 -11.87 9.87
N LEU A 95 6.52 -12.56 8.81
CA LEU A 95 7.65 -12.11 7.99
C LEU A 95 7.24 -10.99 7.03
N GLY A 96 6.16 -11.18 6.28
CA GLY A 96 5.68 -10.18 5.30
C GLY A 96 5.22 -8.89 5.97
N TYR A 97 4.20 -8.96 6.84
CA TYR A 97 3.71 -7.78 7.56
C TYR A 97 4.66 -7.28 8.65
N GLY A 98 5.68 -8.06 9.01
CA GLY A 98 6.77 -7.57 9.85
C GLY A 98 7.63 -6.52 9.18
N LEU A 99 7.62 -6.41 7.84
CA LEU A 99 8.38 -5.39 7.10
C LEU A 99 7.80 -3.98 7.24
N VAL A 100 6.53 -3.87 7.64
CA VAL A 100 5.79 -2.60 7.80
C VAL A 100 5.49 -2.28 9.27
N ARG A 101 6.09 -3.02 10.21
CA ARG A 101 6.02 -2.79 11.64
C ARG A 101 7.26 -2.05 12.12
#